data_AF-A0A7C2ZFB0-F1
#
_entry.id   AF-A0A7C2ZFB0-F1
#
_cell.length_a   1.000
_cell.length_b   1.000
_cell.length_c   1.000
_cell.angle_alpha   90.00
_cell.angle_beta   90.00
_cell.angle_gamma   90.00
#
_symmetry.space_group_name_H-M   'P 1'
#
loop_
_entity.id
_entity.type
_entity.pdbx_description
1 polymer ?
#
loop_
_entity_poly.entity_id
_entity_poly.type
_entity_poly.pdbx_seq_one_letter_code
_entity_poly.pdbx_strand_id
1 'polypeptide(L)' 'MQYLPGWTVQCVNPDCAARGHWLRADEAFPEFCSNCGAPLRNVPPPLAPRLRLRPRPLVGYRPPGRPRR' A
#
# COMPACT_ATOMS: atom_id res chain seq x y z
N MET A 1 17.63 -13.10 1.64
CA MET A 1 16.31 -12.90 2.28
C MET A 1 15.27 -12.92 1.17
N GLN A 2 14.21 -13.73 1.25
CA GLN A 2 13.24 -13.87 0.16
C GLN A 2 12.11 -12.84 0.37
N TYR A 3 12.06 -11.82 -0.48
CA TYR A 3 11.02 -10.79 -0.42
C TYR A 3 9.73 -11.31 -1.05
N LEU A 4 8.60 -11.11 -0.37
CA LEU A 4 7.29 -11.49 -0.91
C LEU A 4 6.87 -10.52 -2.01
N PRO A 5 6.16 -10.99 -3.05
CA PRO A 5 5.63 -10.12 -4.09
C PRO A 5 4.75 -9.01 -3.48
N GLY A 6 4.99 -7.78 -3.91
CA GLY A 6 4.32 -6.59 -3.37
C GLY A 6 5.02 -5.94 -2.16
N TRP A 7 6.18 -6.45 -1.74
CA TRP A 7 7.02 -5.75 -0.78
C TRP A 7 7.63 -4.47 -1.38
N THR A 8 7.75 -3.46 -0.53
CA THR A 8 8.42 -2.21 -0.87
C THR A 8 9.67 -2.03 -0.03
N VAL A 9 10.67 -1.40 -0.60
CA VAL A 9 11.93 -1.08 0.07
C VAL A 9 12.22 0.41 0.00
N GLN A 10 12.95 0.92 0.97
CA GLN A 10 13.28 2.33 1.10
C GLN A 10 14.73 2.50 1.56
N CYS A 11 15.40 3.54 1.05
CA CYS A 11 16.71 3.91 1.55
C CYS A 11 16.59 4.59 2.91
N VAL A 12 17.30 4.07 3.90
CA VAL A 12 17.30 4.59 5.28
C VAL A 12 18.47 5.53 5.58
N ASN A 13 19.39 5.72 4.61
CA ASN A 13 20.54 6.59 4.78
C ASN A 13 20.08 8.07 4.89
N PRO A 14 20.35 8.77 6.00
CA PRO A 14 19.92 10.16 6.20
C PRO A 14 20.52 11.13 5.18
N ASP A 15 21.72 10.85 4.68
CA ASP A 15 22.46 11.72 3.75
C ASP A 15 22.11 11.46 2.29
N CYS A 16 21.28 10.45 2.02
CA CYS A 16 20.89 10.12 0.65
C CYS A 16 19.72 10.99 0.20
N ALA A 17 19.86 11.64 -0.96
CA ALA A 17 18.76 12.37 -1.60
C ALA A 17 17.54 11.47 -1.93
N ALA A 18 17.77 10.16 -2.08
CA ALA A 18 16.72 9.17 -2.34
C ALA A 18 16.07 8.60 -1.05
N ARG A 19 16.42 9.11 0.13
CA ARG A 19 15.76 8.76 1.38
C ARG A 19 14.27 9.06 1.28
N GLY A 20 13.44 8.14 1.78
CA GLY A 20 11.99 8.34 1.73
C GLY A 20 11.34 7.83 0.44
N HIS A 21 12.11 7.61 -0.63
CA HIS A 21 11.58 7.09 -1.89
C HIS A 21 11.29 5.58 -1.78
N TRP A 22 10.10 5.20 -2.25
CA TRP A 22 9.63 3.83 -2.23
C TRP A 22 9.99 3.15 -3.55
N LEU A 23 10.65 1.99 -3.45
CA LEU A 23 10.96 1.13 -4.58
C LEU A 23 10.21 -0.19 -4.40
N ARG A 24 9.80 -0.81 -5.52
CA ARG A 24 9.26 -2.17 -5.48
C ARG A 24 10.41 -3.15 -5.31
N ALA A 25 10.25 -4.12 -4.41
CA ALA A 25 11.12 -5.28 -4.35
C ALA A 25 10.76 -6.21 -5.52
N ASP A 26 11.17 -5.85 -6.73
CA ASP A 26 11.04 -6.73 -7.91
C ASP A 26 12.13 -7.83 -7.88
N GLU A 27 11.96 -8.89 -8.66
CA GLU A 27 12.78 -10.13 -8.62
C GLU A 27 14.29 -9.93 -8.84
N ALA A 28 14.74 -8.73 -9.24
CA ALA A 28 16.13 -8.37 -9.52
C ALA A 28 16.85 -7.57 -8.42
N PHE A 29 16.28 -7.47 -7.21
CA PHE A 29 16.94 -7.06 -5.96
C PHE A 29 18.07 -6.01 -6.08
N PRO A 30 17.77 -4.70 -6.14
CA PRO A 30 18.73 -3.75 -5.59
C PRO A 30 18.69 -3.96 -4.06
N GLU A 31 19.60 -4.78 -3.52
CA GLU A 31 19.86 -4.80 -2.06
C GLU A 31 20.41 -3.44 -1.58
N PHE A 32 20.94 -2.66 -2.53
CA PHE A 32 21.57 -1.37 -2.33
C PHE A 32 20.86 -0.28 -3.12
N CYS A 33 20.79 0.91 -2.51
CA CYS A 33 20.25 2.09 -3.15
C CYS A 33 21.13 2.50 -4.34
N SER A 34 20.54 2.68 -5.52
CA SER A 34 21.25 3.12 -6.73
C SER A 34 21.91 4.50 -6.62
N ASN A 35 21.47 5.33 -5.66
CA ASN A 35 21.97 6.69 -5.49
C ASN A 35 23.16 6.80 -4.52
N CYS A 36 23.24 5.95 -3.49
CA CYS A 36 24.28 6.06 -2.45
C CYS A 36 24.94 4.73 -2.07
N GLY A 37 24.51 3.61 -2.64
CA GLY A 37 25.01 2.28 -2.29
C GLY A 37 24.63 1.80 -0.89
N ALA A 38 23.86 2.57 -0.13
CA ALA A 38 23.42 2.17 1.20
C ALA A 38 22.37 1.04 1.13
N PRO A 39 22.30 0.16 2.14
CA PRO A 39 21.34 -0.93 2.15
C PRO A 39 19.91 -0.41 2.14
N LEU A 40 19.08 -1.04 1.29
CA LEU A 40 17.64 -0.80 1.25
C LEU A 40 16.95 -1.59 2.37
N ARG A 41 15.99 -0.94 3.05
CA ARG A 41 15.22 -1.56 4.13
C ARG A 41 13.80 -1.81 3.68
N ASN A 42 13.26 -2.96 4.06
CA ASN A 42 11.88 -3.29 3.78
C ASN A 42 10.96 -2.43 4.63
N VAL A 43 10.00 -1.81 3.96
CA VAL A 43 8.96 -1.00 4.60
C VAL A 43 7.62 -1.49 4.05
N PRO A 44 6.63 -1.78 4.91
CA PRO A 44 5.32 -2.21 4.43
C PRO A 44 4.74 -1.12 3.52
N PRO A 45 4.10 -1.49 2.39
CA PRO A 45 3.49 -0.51 1.51
C PRO A 45 2.51 0.35 2.30
N PRO A 46 2.37 1.65 1.98
CA PRO A 46 1.40 2.50 2.65
C PRO A 46 0.02 1.84 2.59
N LEU A 47 -0.58 1.63 3.76
CA LEU A 47 -1.94 1.10 3.86
C LEU A 47 -2.82 1.95 2.96
N ALA A 48 -3.47 1.33 1.97
CA ALA A 48 -4.30 2.04 1.00
C ALA A 48 -5.20 3.04 1.72
N PRO A 49 -5.41 4.25 1.15
CA PRO A 49 -6.24 5.26 1.79
C PRO A 49 -7.57 4.59 2.15
N ARG A 50 -7.87 4.55 3.45
CA ARG A 50 -9.06 3.89 3.97
C ARG A 50 -10.25 4.51 3.26
N LEU A 51 -10.85 3.79 2.31
CA LEU A 51 -12.13 4.17 1.73
C LEU A 51 -13.09 4.27 2.90
N ARG A 52 -13.41 5.51 3.30
CA ARG A 52 -14.42 5.78 4.31
C ARG A 52 -15.78 5.51 3.68
N LEU A 53 -16.08 4.24 3.44
CA LEU A 53 -17.39 3.76 3.06
C LEU A 53 -18.29 4.01 4.27
N ARG A 54 -18.94 5.18 4.31
CA ARG A 54 -20.04 5.40 5.25
C ARG A 54 -21.12 4.38 4.91
N PRO A 55 -21.50 3.48 5.83
CA PRO A 55 -22.63 2.58 5.61
C PRO A 55 -23.86 3.40 5.24
N ARG A 56 -24.50 3.09 4.11
CA ARG A 56 -25.76 3.72 3.74
C ARG A 56 -26.84 3.19 4.69
N PRO A 57 -27.61 4.04 5.38
CA PRO A 57 -28.66 3.58 6.27
C PRO A 57 -29.70 2.78 5.47
N LEU A 58 -30.06 1.59 5.97
CA LEU A 58 -31.12 0.73 5.41
C LEU A 58 -32.53 1.27 5.67
N VAL A 59 -32.66 2.37 6.42
CA VAL A 59 -33.91 3.04 6.74
C VAL A 59 -34.43 3.71 5.47
N GLY A 60 -35.24 2.99 4.70
CA GLY A 60 -35.87 3.49 3.48
C GLY A 60 -36.02 2.48 2.35
N TYR A 61 -35.42 1.28 2.46
CA TYR A 61 -35.66 0.24 1.45
C TYR A 61 -37.05 -0.36 1.62
N ARG A 62 -38.04 0.19 0.91
CA ARG A 62 -39.36 -0.41 0.74
C ARG A 62 -39.40 -1.05 -0.65
N PRO A 63 -39.26 -2.38 -0.79
CA PRO A 63 -39.38 -3.02 -2.08
C PRO A 63 -40.77 -2.72 -2.67
N PRO A 64 -40.87 -2.26 -3.93
CA PRO A 64 -42.16 -1.97 -4.55
C PRO A 64 -42.87 -3.29 -4.83
N GLY A 65 -44.04 -3.47 -4.21
CA GLY A 65 -44.95 -4.57 -4.55
C GLY A 65 -45.11 -5.62 -3.46
N ARG A 66 -46.04 -5.37 -2.53
CA ARG A 66 -46.82 -6.46 -1.95
C ARG A 66 -48.29 -6.19 -2.30
N PRO A 67 -48.93 -7.01 -3.15
CA PRO A 67 -50.36 -6.92 -3.40
C PRO A 67 -51.08 -7.15 -2.07
N ARG A 68 -51.95 -6.21 -1.68
CA ARG A 68 -52.92 -6.43 -0.60
C ARG A 68 -54.06 -7.25 -1.20
N ARG A 69 -54.25 -8.47 -0.70
CA ARG A 69 -55.49 -9.23 -0.87
C ARG A 69 -56.61 -8.54 -0.11
#